data_AF-A0A848UQW9-F1
#
_entry.id   AF-A0A848UQW9-F1
#
_cell.length_a   1.000
_cell.length_b   1.000
_cell.length_c   1.000
_cell.angle_alpha   90.00
_cell.angle_beta   90.00
_cell.angle_gamma   90.00
#
_symmetry.space_group_name_H-M   'P 1'
#
loop_
_entity.id
_entity.type
_entity.pdbx_description
1 polymer ?
#
loop_
_entity_poly.entity_id
_entity_poly.type
_entity_poly.pdbx_seq_one_letter_code
_entity_poly.pdbx_strand_id
1 'polypeptide(L)'
;MSNYYDEALKDKLKQLRILEAEANVKWGNWKRIYKMVGVDFEIKFLKAEQLLKTSLQKDTIKKQISMVDMMIRAYEQLNIKCEESGYIMIQPSARCFTFDKKTALICDTDDEKPVLELIHKDEKDIMIFSIEELLRCIPQDFMRAKEILSKLDKSVNFQRVDYD
;
A
#
# COMPACT_ATOMS: atom_id res chain seq x y z
N MET A 1 -9.19 9.93 36.14
CA MET A 1 -10.19 9.39 35.20
C MET A 1 -9.94 9.79 33.74
N SER A 2 -9.43 11.00 33.44
CA SER A 2 -9.06 11.41 32.07
C SER A 2 -8.05 10.44 31.43
N ASN A 3 -6.94 10.15 32.11
CA ASN A 3 -5.86 9.30 31.59
C ASN A 3 -6.31 7.92 31.08
N TYR A 4 -7.28 7.26 31.74
CA TYR A 4 -7.71 5.92 31.35
C TYR A 4 -8.41 5.91 29.99
N TYR A 5 -9.30 6.88 29.74
CA TYR A 5 -10.01 6.96 28.47
C TYR A 5 -9.10 7.46 27.35
N ASP A 6 -8.15 8.34 27.67
CA ASP A 6 -7.14 8.82 26.73
C ASP A 6 -6.20 7.67 26.29
N GLU A 7 -5.74 6.84 27.23
CA GLU A 7 -4.94 5.63 26.95
C GLU A 7 -5.74 4.61 26.14
N ALA A 8 -6.99 4.33 26.51
CA ALA A 8 -7.85 3.40 25.79
C ALA A 8 -8.10 3.83 24.34
N LEU A 9 -8.33 5.13 24.11
CA LEU A 9 -8.46 5.67 22.76
C LEU A 9 -7.17 5.51 21.96
N LYS A 10 -6.02 5.81 22.57
CA LYS A 10 -4.71 5.67 21.93
C LYS A 10 -4.44 4.24 21.51
N ASP A 11 -4.74 3.26 22.35
CA ASP A 11 -4.50 1.85 22.04
C ASP A 11 -5.45 1.33 20.96
N LYS A 12 -6.72 1.73 20.97
CA LYS A 12 -7.64 1.41 19.88
C LYS A 12 -7.25 2.05 18.55
N LEU A 13 -6.75 3.28 18.57
CA LEU A 13 -6.23 3.93 17.37
C LEU A 13 -5.01 3.19 16.82
N LYS A 14 -4.10 2.71 17.67
CA LYS A 14 -2.99 1.84 17.23
C LYS A 14 -3.51 0.55 16.60
N GLN A 15 -4.48 -0.10 17.22
CA GLN A 15 -5.11 -1.31 16.67
C GLN A 15 -5.71 -1.05 15.29
N LEU A 16 -6.42 0.08 15.13
CA LEU A 16 -6.97 0.47 13.84
C LEU A 16 -5.86 0.68 12.78
N ARG A 17 -4.75 1.34 13.14
CA ARG A 17 -3.61 1.52 12.22
C ARG A 17 -2.97 0.19 11.81
N ILE A 18 -2.94 -0.79 12.71
CA ILE A 18 -2.45 -2.14 12.38
C ILE A 18 -3.38 -2.77 11.33
N LEU A 19 -4.70 -2.72 11.52
CA LEU A 19 -5.66 -3.28 10.56
C LEU A 19 -5.60 -2.58 9.19
N GLU A 20 -5.42 -1.26 9.18
CA GLU A 20 -5.20 -0.47 7.96
C GLU A 20 -3.95 -0.95 7.20
N ALA A 21 -2.83 -1.14 7.91
CA ALA A 21 -1.60 -1.61 7.31
C ALA A 21 -1.75 -3.06 6.80
N GLU A 22 -2.34 -3.94 7.61
CA GLU A 22 -2.59 -5.34 7.24
C GLU A 22 -3.49 -5.46 6.00
N ALA A 23 -4.54 -4.64 5.90
CA ALA A 23 -5.40 -4.63 4.74
C ALA A 23 -4.63 -4.23 3.47
N ASN A 24 -3.79 -3.19 3.53
CA ASN A 24 -2.96 -2.77 2.39
C ASN A 24 -1.93 -3.85 2.01
N VAL A 25 -1.26 -4.47 2.99
CA VAL A 25 -0.27 -5.53 2.73
C VAL A 25 -0.94 -6.75 2.11
N LYS A 26 -2.11 -7.16 2.63
CA LYS A 26 -2.78 -8.39 2.19
C LYS A 26 -3.49 -8.22 0.84
N TRP A 27 -4.12 -7.07 0.64
CA TRP A 27 -5.08 -6.86 -0.45
C TRP A 27 -4.68 -5.78 -1.46
N GLY A 28 -3.67 -4.97 -1.16
CA GLY A 28 -3.15 -3.90 -2.02
C GLY A 28 -3.85 -2.57 -1.81
N ASN A 29 -3.70 -1.67 -2.79
CA ASN A 29 -4.33 -0.36 -2.74
C ASN A 29 -5.87 -0.42 -2.68
N TRP A 30 -6.46 0.70 -2.24
CA TRP A 30 -7.91 0.86 -2.11
C TRP A 30 -8.69 0.64 -3.40
N LYS A 31 -8.12 0.97 -4.56
CA LYS A 31 -8.79 0.76 -5.85
C LYS A 31 -8.99 -0.73 -6.13
N ARG A 32 -7.98 -1.56 -5.82
CA ARG A 32 -8.08 -3.02 -5.88
C ARG A 32 -9.08 -3.54 -4.86
N ILE A 33 -8.97 -3.10 -3.60
CA ILE A 33 -9.88 -3.49 -2.51
C ILE A 33 -11.34 -3.22 -2.87
N TYR A 34 -11.68 -2.02 -3.34
CA TYR A 34 -13.05 -1.66 -3.69
C TYR A 34 -13.60 -2.45 -4.88
N LYS A 35 -12.74 -2.82 -5.84
CA LYS A 35 -13.12 -3.75 -6.92
C LYS A 35 -13.48 -5.15 -6.39
N MET A 36 -12.82 -5.61 -5.31
CA MET A 36 -13.09 -6.92 -4.70
C MET A 36 -14.40 -6.93 -3.90
N VAL A 37 -14.65 -5.90 -3.09
CA VAL A 37 -15.80 -5.87 -2.16
C VAL A 37 -17.09 -5.31 -2.78
N GLY A 38 -16.97 -4.62 -3.93
CA GLY A 38 -18.08 -4.02 -4.67
C GLY A 38 -18.52 -2.64 -4.14
N VAL A 39 -19.19 -1.89 -5.03
CA VAL A 39 -19.57 -0.48 -4.83
C VAL A 39 -20.46 -0.27 -3.59
N ASP A 40 -21.40 -1.18 -3.32
CA ASP A 40 -22.29 -1.05 -2.16
C ASP A 40 -21.54 -1.11 -0.82
N PHE A 41 -20.47 -1.92 -0.76
CA PHE A 41 -19.64 -1.99 0.44
C PHE A 41 -18.70 -0.81 0.53
N GLU A 42 -18.06 -0.42 -0.57
CA GLU A 42 -17.22 0.77 -0.68
C GLU A 42 -17.93 2.01 -0.12
N ILE A 43 -19.17 2.28 -0.56
CA ILE A 43 -19.95 3.43 -0.08
C ILE A 43 -20.16 3.38 1.43
N LYS A 44 -20.47 2.20 1.99
CA LYS A 44 -20.70 2.02 3.43
C LYS A 44 -19.40 2.20 4.23
N PHE A 45 -18.29 1.68 3.72
CA PHE A 45 -16.98 1.78 4.33
C PHE A 45 -16.50 3.24 4.37
N LEU A 46 -16.56 3.96 3.24
CA LEU A 46 -16.20 5.37 3.16
C LEU A 46 -17.07 6.26 4.08
N LYS A 47 -18.35 5.92 4.23
CA LYS A 47 -19.22 6.60 5.20
C LYS A 47 -18.76 6.36 6.64
N ALA A 48 -18.35 5.15 6.99
CA ALA A 48 -17.81 4.82 8.31
C ALA A 48 -16.51 5.60 8.59
N GLU A 49 -15.60 5.69 7.62
CA GLU A 49 -14.38 6.51 7.73
C GLU A 49 -14.69 7.99 7.96
N GLN A 50 -15.64 8.53 7.20
CA GLN A 50 -16.05 9.94 7.34
C GLN A 50 -16.66 10.22 8.71
N LEU A 51 -17.45 9.29 9.25
CA LEU A 51 -18.01 9.38 10.60
C LEU A 51 -16.90 9.35 11.66
N LEU A 52 -15.93 8.45 11.54
CA LEU A 52 -14.78 8.40 12.44
C LEU A 52 -13.99 9.71 12.41
N LYS A 53 -13.63 10.20 11.21
CA LYS A 53 -12.89 11.45 11.02
C LYS A 53 -13.60 12.64 11.67
N THR A 54 -14.93 12.70 11.53
CA THR A 54 -15.74 13.77 12.14
C THR A 54 -15.76 13.65 13.66
N SER A 55 -15.87 12.44 14.19
CA SER A 55 -15.90 12.17 15.63
C SER A 55 -14.57 12.52 16.31
N LEU A 56 -13.44 12.14 15.71
CA LEU A 56 -12.11 12.46 16.22
C LEU A 56 -11.84 13.97 16.38
N GLN A 57 -12.57 14.82 15.66
CA GLN A 57 -12.44 16.27 15.74
C GLN A 57 -13.40 16.93 16.74
N LYS A 58 -14.63 16.40 16.86
CA LYS A 58 -15.75 17.13 17.47
C LYS A 58 -16.37 16.45 18.68
N ASP A 59 -16.20 15.14 18.80
CA ASP A 59 -16.91 14.34 19.80
C ASP A 59 -16.07 14.07 21.06
N THR A 60 -16.74 13.60 22.11
CA THR A 60 -16.09 13.20 23.37
C THR A 60 -15.27 11.91 23.18
N ILE A 61 -14.24 11.71 24.02
CA ILE A 61 -13.36 10.53 23.97
C ILE A 61 -14.14 9.21 23.96
N LYS A 62 -15.22 9.10 24.75
CA LYS A 62 -16.08 7.90 24.77
C LYS A 62 -16.73 7.62 23.40
N LYS A 63 -17.20 8.66 22.73
CA LYS A 63 -17.80 8.56 21.40
C LYS A 63 -16.74 8.31 20.32
N GLN A 64 -15.54 8.89 20.47
CA GLN A 64 -14.40 8.59 19.62
C GLN A 64 -14.02 7.11 19.70
N ILE A 65 -13.90 6.55 20.91
CA ILE A 65 -13.67 5.11 21.15
C ILE A 65 -14.71 4.27 20.42
N SER A 66 -16.00 4.59 20.58
CA SER A 66 -17.08 3.86 19.91
C SER A 66 -16.99 3.92 18.37
N MET A 67 -16.55 5.05 17.81
CA MET A 67 -16.36 5.18 16.36
C MET A 67 -15.13 4.41 15.89
N VAL A 68 -14.06 4.35 16.68
CA VAL A 68 -12.91 3.49 16.37
C VAL A 68 -13.32 2.02 16.39
N ASP A 69 -14.14 1.60 17.36
CA ASP A 69 -14.69 0.22 17.42
C ASP A 69 -15.60 -0.13 16.24
N MET A 70 -16.36 0.84 15.74
CA MET A 70 -17.11 0.68 14.50
C MET A 70 -16.15 0.48 13.31
N MET A 71 -15.09 1.27 13.23
CA MET A 71 -14.13 1.17 12.12
C MET A 71 -13.33 -0.13 12.16
N ILE A 72 -12.92 -0.59 13.34
CA ILE A 72 -12.27 -1.91 13.53
C ILE A 72 -13.17 -3.03 12.96
N ARG A 73 -14.45 -3.04 13.33
CA ARG A 73 -15.42 -4.01 12.77
C ARG A 73 -15.60 -3.85 11.25
N ALA A 74 -15.52 -2.62 10.72
CA ALA A 74 -15.58 -2.41 9.28
C ALA A 74 -14.38 -3.04 8.55
N TYR A 75 -13.18 -2.98 9.13
CA TYR A 75 -11.98 -3.66 8.61
C TYR A 75 -12.09 -5.18 8.69
N GLU A 76 -12.65 -5.73 9.77
CA GLU A 76 -12.91 -7.17 9.88
C GLU A 76 -13.86 -7.65 8.76
N GLN A 77 -14.95 -6.90 8.52
CA GLN A 77 -15.89 -7.20 7.43
C GLN A 77 -15.27 -7.01 6.05
N LEU A 78 -14.38 -6.04 5.89
CA LEU A 78 -13.64 -5.84 4.65
C LEU A 78 -12.78 -7.05 4.32
N ASN A 79 -12.07 -7.59 5.33
CA ASN A 79 -11.24 -8.78 5.17
C ASN A 79 -12.08 -10.00 4.76
N ILE A 80 -13.21 -10.24 5.44
CA ILE A 80 -14.14 -11.34 5.09
C ILE A 80 -14.61 -11.21 3.65
N LYS A 81 -15.06 -10.02 3.22
CA LYS A 81 -15.50 -9.81 1.84
C LYS A 81 -14.39 -9.98 0.81
N CYS A 82 -13.17 -9.56 1.13
CA CYS A 82 -12.04 -9.79 0.24
C CYS A 82 -11.77 -11.29 0.09
N GLU A 83 -11.85 -12.07 1.17
CA GLU A 83 -11.71 -13.53 1.12
C GLU A 83 -12.86 -14.19 0.31
N GLU A 84 -14.09 -13.74 0.50
CA GLU A 84 -15.27 -14.23 -0.24
C GLU A 84 -15.26 -13.86 -1.73
N SER A 85 -14.53 -12.80 -2.12
CA SER A 85 -14.50 -12.32 -3.50
C SER A 85 -13.80 -13.28 -4.48
N GLY A 86 -13.05 -14.27 -3.97
CA GLY A 86 -12.28 -15.22 -4.77
C GLY A 86 -10.99 -14.64 -5.38
N TYR A 87 -10.65 -13.38 -5.08
CA TYR A 87 -9.37 -12.79 -5.46
C TYR A 87 -8.25 -13.33 -4.56
N ILE A 88 -7.09 -13.59 -5.16
CA ILE A 88 -5.89 -13.96 -4.40
C ILE A 88 -5.31 -12.74 -3.67
N MET A 89 -4.78 -13.01 -2.48
CA MET A 89 -3.94 -12.06 -1.74
C MET A 89 -2.72 -11.68 -2.58
N ILE A 90 -2.10 -10.55 -2.25
CA ILE A 90 -0.85 -10.15 -2.90
C ILE A 90 0.22 -11.20 -2.62
N GLN A 91 0.75 -11.76 -3.71
CA GLN A 91 1.91 -12.61 -3.69
C GLN A 91 3.04 -11.84 -4.36
N PRO A 92 4.00 -11.31 -3.61
CA PRO A 92 5.05 -10.50 -4.19
C PRO A 92 5.92 -11.38 -5.08
N SER A 93 6.14 -10.91 -6.31
CA SER A 93 7.14 -11.48 -7.20
C SER A 93 8.30 -10.50 -7.27
N ALA A 94 9.45 -10.91 -6.76
CA ALA A 94 10.64 -10.08 -6.75
C ALA A 94 11.78 -10.73 -7.53
N ARG A 95 12.47 -9.92 -8.32
CA ARG A 95 13.75 -10.29 -8.93
C ARG A 95 14.88 -9.64 -8.13
N CYS A 96 15.94 -10.41 -7.91
CA CYS A 96 17.11 -9.98 -7.16
C CYS A 96 18.22 -9.52 -8.10
N PHE A 97 18.81 -8.36 -7.81
CA PHE A 97 19.90 -7.74 -8.55
C PHE A 97 20.99 -7.26 -7.61
N THR A 98 22.21 -7.13 -8.13
CA THR A 98 23.31 -6.47 -7.41
C THR A 98 23.45 -5.03 -7.91
N PHE A 99 23.34 -4.06 -7.01
CA PHE A 99 23.57 -2.65 -7.30
C PHE A 99 24.56 -2.07 -6.30
N ASP A 100 25.73 -1.65 -6.77
CA ASP A 100 26.81 -1.08 -5.95
C ASP A 100 27.11 -1.88 -4.67
N LYS A 101 27.36 -3.19 -4.83
CA LYS A 101 27.62 -4.17 -3.75
C LYS A 101 26.47 -4.39 -2.77
N LYS A 102 25.30 -3.80 -3.01
CA LYS A 102 24.06 -4.02 -2.25
C LYS A 102 23.08 -4.88 -3.03
N THR A 103 22.18 -5.53 -2.32
CA THR A 103 21.11 -6.34 -2.91
C THR A 103 19.91 -5.44 -3.22
N ALA A 104 19.46 -5.43 -4.46
CA ALA A 104 18.25 -4.75 -4.90
C ALA A 104 17.18 -5.78 -5.26
N LEU A 105 16.06 -5.77 -4.53
CA LEU A 105 14.87 -6.54 -4.84
C LEU A 105 13.92 -5.65 -5.64
N ILE A 106 13.54 -6.09 -6.84
CA ILE A 106 12.64 -5.36 -7.72
C ILE A 106 11.36 -6.15 -7.89
N CYS A 107 10.24 -5.57 -7.47
CA CYS A 107 8.88 -6.11 -7.65
C CYS A 107 8.13 -5.41 -8.77
N ASP A 108 7.08 -6.05 -9.28
CA ASP A 108 6.38 -5.53 -10.45
C ASP A 108 5.54 -4.29 -10.13
N THR A 109 4.91 -4.23 -8.96
CA THR A 109 3.96 -3.17 -8.58
C THR A 109 4.25 -2.58 -7.20
N ASP A 110 3.84 -1.33 -6.96
CA ASP A 110 3.93 -0.65 -5.65
C ASP A 110 3.18 -1.43 -4.55
N ASP A 111 2.11 -2.16 -4.91
CA ASP A 111 1.31 -2.94 -3.98
C ASP A 111 2.07 -4.15 -3.39
N GLU A 112 3.07 -4.68 -4.09
CA GLU A 112 3.88 -5.84 -3.65
C GLU A 112 4.98 -5.45 -2.66
N LYS A 113 5.43 -4.20 -2.73
CA LYS A 113 6.57 -3.70 -1.94
C LYS A 113 6.37 -3.84 -0.42
N PRO A 114 5.21 -3.48 0.17
CA PRO A 114 4.98 -3.67 1.61
C PRO A 114 5.10 -5.13 2.07
N VAL A 115 4.72 -6.09 1.22
CA VAL A 115 4.84 -7.52 1.54
C VAL A 115 6.32 -7.93 1.56
N LEU A 116 7.11 -7.45 0.60
CA LEU A 116 8.55 -7.72 0.55
C LEU A 116 9.31 -7.07 1.70
N GLU A 117 8.94 -5.85 2.07
CA GLU A 117 9.49 -5.17 3.25
C GLU A 117 9.25 -5.98 4.53
N LEU A 118 8.08 -6.61 4.66
CA LEU A 118 7.77 -7.47 5.81
C LEU A 118 8.60 -8.77 5.80
N ILE A 119 8.77 -9.39 4.63
CA ILE A 119 9.54 -10.64 4.45
C ILE A 119 11.02 -10.41 4.75
N HIS A 120 11.60 -9.31 4.26
CA HIS A 120 13.03 -9.02 4.31
C HIS A 120 13.43 -7.99 5.39
N LYS A 121 12.55 -7.68 6.34
CA LYS A 121 12.75 -6.62 7.35
C LYS A 121 14.06 -6.72 8.17
N ASP A 122 14.56 -7.94 8.37
CA ASP A 122 15.72 -8.23 9.21
C ASP A 122 17.02 -8.30 8.38
N GLU A 123 16.93 -8.24 7.06
CA GLU A 123 18.08 -8.29 6.16
C GLU A 123 18.71 -6.91 6.00
N LYS A 124 20.02 -6.82 6.27
CA LYS A 124 20.79 -5.60 6.11
C LYS A 124 21.21 -5.42 4.66
N ASP A 125 21.38 -4.16 4.25
CA ASP A 125 21.89 -3.79 2.92
C ASP A 125 21.01 -4.21 1.73
N ILE A 126 19.70 -4.32 1.98
CA ILE A 126 18.69 -4.54 0.94
C ILE A 126 17.98 -3.23 0.58
N MET A 127 17.79 -3.03 -0.71
CA MET A 127 16.94 -1.99 -1.27
C MET A 127 15.78 -2.66 -1.99
N ILE A 128 14.55 -2.24 -1.69
CA ILE A 128 13.35 -2.77 -2.34
C ILE A 128 12.77 -1.67 -3.21
N PHE A 129 12.62 -1.96 -4.50
CA PHE A 129 12.01 -1.08 -5.49
C PHE A 129 10.83 -1.77 -6.15
N SER A 130 9.84 -1.00 -6.58
CA SER A 130 8.90 -1.45 -7.60
C SER A 130 9.36 -0.98 -8.99
N ILE A 131 8.92 -1.64 -10.06
CA ILE A 131 9.13 -1.13 -11.42
C ILE A 131 8.50 0.27 -11.55
N GLU A 132 7.36 0.52 -10.92
CA GLU A 132 6.68 1.82 -10.94
C GLU A 132 7.51 2.93 -10.27
N GLU A 133 8.21 2.64 -9.17
CA GLU A 133 9.19 3.54 -8.55
C GLU A 133 10.35 3.83 -9.49
N LEU A 134 10.91 2.81 -10.14
CA LEU A 134 12.01 2.98 -11.08
C LEU A 134 11.60 3.79 -12.31
N LEU A 135 10.39 3.58 -12.84
CA LEU A 135 9.85 4.34 -13.97
C LEU A 135 9.64 5.82 -13.62
N ARG A 136 9.23 6.14 -12.39
CA ARG A 136 9.12 7.53 -11.90
C ARG A 136 10.47 8.25 -11.81
N CYS A 137 11.56 7.51 -11.67
CA CYS A 137 12.91 8.06 -11.63
C CYS A 137 13.49 8.37 -13.03
N ILE A 138 12.85 7.91 -14.12
CA ILE A 138 13.33 8.18 -15.47
C ILE A 138 12.97 9.63 -15.86
N PRO A 139 13.94 10.47 -16.26
CA PRO A 139 13.65 11.85 -16.68
C PRO A 139 12.69 11.88 -17.88
N GLN A 140 11.80 12.87 -17.91
CA GLN A 140 10.75 12.95 -18.94
C GLN A 140 11.31 13.02 -20.37
N ASP A 141 12.48 13.63 -20.56
CA ASP A 141 13.15 13.71 -21.85
C ASP A 141 13.55 12.33 -22.38
N PHE A 142 14.00 11.42 -21.51
CA PHE A 142 14.31 10.04 -21.90
C PHE A 142 13.05 9.29 -22.33
N MET A 143 11.95 9.45 -21.60
CA MET A 143 10.66 8.84 -21.95
C MET A 143 10.16 9.35 -23.31
N ARG A 144 10.26 10.65 -23.56
CA ARG A 144 9.88 11.26 -24.84
C ARG A 144 10.77 10.78 -25.99
N ALA A 145 12.08 10.71 -25.77
CA ALA A 145 13.01 10.17 -26.75
C ALA A 145 12.70 8.70 -27.07
N LYS A 146 12.42 7.86 -26.06
CA LYS A 146 12.01 6.46 -26.25
C LYS A 146 10.76 6.38 -27.11
N GLU A 147 9.74 7.19 -26.82
CA GLU A 147 8.47 7.18 -27.57
C GLU A 147 8.68 7.52 -29.05
N ILE A 148 9.49 8.53 -29.35
CA ILE A 148 9.82 8.92 -30.73
C ILE A 148 10.59 7.80 -31.45
N LEU A 149 11.63 7.27 -30.81
CA LEU A 149 12.48 6.22 -31.39
C LEU A 149 11.70 4.91 -31.60
N SER A 150 10.81 4.55 -30.68
CA SER A 150 9.96 3.35 -30.79
C SER A 150 8.93 3.42 -31.91
N LYS A 151 8.59 4.62 -32.43
CA LYS A 151 7.78 4.77 -33.65
C LYS A 151 8.55 4.37 -34.92
N LEU A 152 9.88 4.49 -34.90
CA LEU A 152 10.76 4.11 -36.00
C LEU A 152 11.10 2.62 -35.91
N ASP A 153 11.52 2.16 -34.73
CA ASP A 153 11.79 0.75 -34.45
C ASP A 153 11.56 0.44 -32.97
N LYS A 154 10.74 -0.60 -32.71
CA LYS A 154 10.40 -1.07 -31.36
C LYS A 154 11.60 -1.68 -30.63
N SER A 155 12.65 -2.07 -31.34
CA SER A 155 13.84 -2.72 -30.76
C SER A 155 14.85 -1.74 -30.16
N VAL A 156 14.70 -0.43 -30.40
CA VAL A 156 15.65 0.60 -29.93
C VAL A 156 15.79 0.57 -28.41
N ASN A 157 17.01 0.57 -27.89
CA ASN A 157 17.31 0.56 -26.46
C ASN A 157 18.29 1.68 -26.07
N PHE A 158 18.17 2.16 -24.83
CA PHE A 158 19.16 3.07 -24.25
C PHE A 158 20.25 2.26 -23.57
N GLN A 159 21.49 2.63 -23.83
CA GLN A 159 22.66 2.10 -23.13
C GLN A 159 23.44 3.26 -22.55
N ARG A 160 23.99 3.04 -21.36
CA ARG A 160 24.92 3.99 -20.76
C ARG A 160 26.22 3.92 -21.57
N VAL A 161 26.74 5.08 -21.96
CA VAL A 161 28.06 5.18 -22.58
C VAL A 161 29.04 5.42 -21.44
N ASP A 162 29.84 4.40 -21.13
CA ASP A 162 30.95 4.52 -20.20
C ASP A 162 32.21 4.89 -20.99
N TYR A 163 32.88 5.97 -20.59
CA TYR A 163 34.20 6.31 -21.08
C TYR A 163 35.19 5.80 -20.04
N ASP A 164 35.89 4.71 -20.37
CA ASP A 164 37.01 4.20 -19.56
C ASP A 164 38.14 5.24 -19.43
#